data_AF-A0A7S4HRF0-F1
#
_entry.id   AF-A0A7S4HRF0-F1
#
_cell.length_a   1.000
_cell.length_b   1.000
_cell.length_c   1.000
_cell.angle_alpha   90.00
_cell.angle_beta   90.00
_cell.angle_gamma   90.00
#
_symmetry.space_group_name_H-M   'P 1'
#
loop_
_entity.id
_entity.type
_entity.pdbx_description
1 polymer ?
#
loop_
_entity_poly.entity_id
_entity_poly.type
_entity_poly.pdbx_seq_one_letter_code
_entity_poly.pdbx_strand_id
1 'polypeptide(L)'
;VGGFGVAARDAPTLRSGGVPPLYNQRSFLLSGYGKLYYGGASVDFAPSISNSSTLIGCLLDMDEGTLRFYHDGHDLGEAFQSDTLTCGSFYITATFGQGSVGSTFELSQPPVKL
;
A
#
# COMPACT_ATOMS: atom_id res chain seq x y z
N VAL A 1 2.93 11.14 7.80
CA VAL A 1 3.44 9.87 7.23
C VAL A 1 2.39 9.34 6.30
N GLY A 2 2.76 9.08 5.05
CA GLY A 2 1.87 8.44 4.08
C GLY A 2 2.01 6.93 4.09
N GLY A 3 1.01 6.24 3.57
CA GLY A 3 1.01 4.79 3.34
C GLY A 3 0.47 4.45 1.96
N PHE A 4 0.94 3.35 1.38
CA PHE A 4 0.56 2.87 0.06
C PHE A 4 0.24 1.38 0.11
N GLY A 5 -0.77 0.94 -0.63
CA GLY A 5 -1.14 -0.48 -0.73
C GLY A 5 -2.56 -0.67 -1.23
N VAL A 6 -3.28 -1.61 -0.63
CA VAL A 6 -4.63 -1.99 -1.06
C VAL A 6 -5.64 -1.90 0.09
N ALA A 7 -6.87 -1.54 -0.24
CA ALA A 7 -8.00 -1.59 0.68
C ALA A 7 -9.16 -2.37 0.05
N ALA A 8 -9.78 -3.26 0.82
CA ALA A 8 -10.97 -3.97 0.38
C ALA A 8 -12.09 -2.96 0.05
N ARG A 9 -12.96 -3.29 -0.90
CA ARG A 9 -14.04 -2.41 -1.38
C ARG A 9 -14.98 -1.96 -0.27
N ASP A 10 -15.19 -2.81 0.72
CA ASP A 10 -16.02 -2.56 1.90
C ASP A 10 -15.25 -1.88 3.05
N ALA A 11 -13.96 -1.59 2.85
CA ALA A 11 -13.22 -0.75 3.78
C ALA A 11 -13.96 0.58 3.92
N PRO A 12 -14.15 1.09 5.16
CA PRO A 12 -14.74 2.39 5.37
C PRO A 12 -13.90 3.43 4.63
N THR A 13 -14.39 3.84 3.46
CA THR A 13 -13.70 4.79 2.59
C THR A 13 -14.39 6.14 2.77
N LEU A 14 -13.62 7.13 3.22
CA LEU A 14 -13.95 8.56 3.13
C LEU A 14 -15.27 8.99 3.79
N ARG A 15 -15.25 9.19 5.12
CA ARG A 15 -16.05 10.29 5.70
C ARG A 15 -15.14 11.50 5.82
N SER A 16 -15.51 12.60 5.15
CA SER A 16 -14.81 13.88 5.23
C SER A 16 -14.76 14.33 6.69
N GLY A 17 -13.57 14.36 7.31
CA GLY A 17 -13.38 15.14 8.55
C GLY A 17 -12.58 14.53 9.70
N GLY A 18 -12.01 13.33 9.63
CA GLY A 18 -11.14 12.86 10.72
C GLY A 18 -10.54 11.48 10.51
N VAL A 19 -9.20 11.41 10.66
CA VAL A 19 -8.29 10.24 10.58
C VAL A 19 -8.51 9.35 9.34
N PRO A 20 -7.49 9.09 8.49
CA PRO A 20 -7.67 8.20 7.35
C PRO A 20 -8.18 6.85 7.87
N PRO A 21 -9.39 6.41 7.48
CA PRO A 21 -9.97 5.18 8.00
C PRO A 21 -9.20 3.93 7.55
N LEU A 22 -8.09 4.08 6.84
CA LEU A 22 -7.28 3.06 6.17
C LEU A 22 -6.24 2.38 7.06
N TYR A 23 -6.31 2.55 8.39
CA TYR A 23 -5.53 1.75 9.34
C TYR A 23 -6.46 0.79 10.06
N ASN A 24 -7.08 -0.12 9.30
CA ASN A 24 -8.11 -1.02 9.79
C ASN A 24 -7.86 -2.46 9.30
N GLN A 25 -8.77 -3.37 9.63
CA GLN A 25 -8.70 -4.79 9.24
C GLN A 25 -9.07 -5.07 7.77
N ARG A 26 -9.27 -4.02 6.97
CA ARG A 26 -9.69 -4.03 5.56
C ARG A 26 -8.70 -3.30 4.66
N SER A 27 -7.53 -2.95 5.17
CA SER A 27 -6.52 -2.18 4.47
C SER A 27 -5.13 -2.70 4.82
N PHE A 28 -4.30 -2.87 3.79
CA PHE A 28 -2.97 -3.44 3.87
C PHE A 28 -2.01 -2.42 3.27
N LEU A 29 -1.23 -1.75 4.12
CA LEU A 29 -0.41 -0.61 3.71
C LEU A 29 1.05 -0.78 4.10
N LEU A 30 1.94 -0.28 3.27
CA LEU A 30 3.33 0.03 3.58
C LEU A 30 3.50 1.53 3.77
N SER A 31 4.18 1.96 4.82
CA SER A 31 4.54 3.37 5.02
C SER A 31 5.94 3.69 4.52
N GLY A 32 6.20 4.98 4.30
CA GLY A 32 7.54 5.48 4.00
C GLY A 32 8.59 5.23 5.10
N TYR A 33 8.18 4.84 6.31
CA TYR A 33 9.09 4.44 7.39
C TYR A 33 9.42 2.95 7.38
N GLY A 34 8.99 2.20 6.35
CA GLY A 34 9.23 0.77 6.25
C GLY A 34 8.37 -0.06 7.20
N LYS A 35 7.28 0.52 7.73
CA LYS A 35 6.30 -0.18 8.56
C LYS A 35 5.11 -0.65 7.74
N LEU A 36 4.67 -1.88 7.98
CA LEU A 36 3.40 -2.41 7.50
C LEU A 36 2.29 -2.06 8.46
N TYR A 37 1.12 -1.71 7.94
CA TYR A 37 -0.08 -1.42 8.70
C TYR A 37 -1.22 -2.34 8.28
N TYR A 38 -1.83 -2.98 9.28
CA TYR A 38 -3.01 -3.82 9.14
C TYR A 38 -3.71 -3.94 10.50
N GLY A 39 -5.04 -3.95 10.51
CA GLY A 39 -5.82 -4.16 11.72
C GLY A 39 -5.68 -3.08 12.80
N GLY A 40 -5.25 -1.88 12.43
CA GLY A 40 -4.95 -0.79 13.38
C GLY A 40 -3.60 -0.92 14.09
N ALA A 41 -2.81 -1.94 13.75
CA ALA A 41 -1.47 -2.16 14.25
C ALA A 41 -0.41 -1.85 13.18
N SER A 42 0.85 -1.74 13.61
CA SER A 42 1.99 -1.62 12.70
C SER A 42 3.15 -2.52 13.12
N VAL A 43 3.88 -3.07 12.16
CA VAL A 43 5.08 -3.87 12.37
C VAL A 43 6.23 -3.36 11.50
N ASP A 44 7.47 -3.48 11.99
CA ASP A 44 8.66 -3.20 11.18
C ASP A 44 8.83 -4.27 10.10
N PHE A 45 9.12 -3.84 8.89
CA PHE A 45 9.24 -4.74 7.73
C PHE A 45 10.47 -4.41 6.89
N ALA A 46 10.70 -3.13 6.62
CA ALA A 46 11.85 -2.65 5.90
C ALA A 46 12.49 -1.47 6.66
N PRO A 47 13.75 -1.11 6.35
CA PRO A 47 14.29 0.19 6.72
C PRO A 47 13.40 1.34 6.20
N SER A 48 13.62 2.56 6.70
CA SER A 48 12.93 3.72 6.15
C SER A 48 13.22 3.87 4.65
N ILE A 49 12.15 3.91 3.86
CA ILE A 49 12.18 3.96 2.40
C ILE A 49 11.72 5.33 1.88
N SER A 50 11.50 6.32 2.74
CA SER A 50 10.99 7.64 2.33
C SER A 50 12.11 8.59 1.93
N ASN A 51 12.28 8.79 0.63
CA ASN A 51 13.00 9.92 0.08
C ASN A 51 12.20 10.56 -1.09
N SER A 52 12.67 11.70 -1.61
CA SER A 52 11.96 12.47 -2.65
C SER A 52 11.92 11.80 -4.03
N SER A 53 12.70 10.76 -4.25
CA SER A 53 12.82 10.03 -5.51
C SER A 53 12.33 8.58 -5.43
N THR A 54 11.83 8.15 -4.28
CA THR A 54 11.43 6.78 -4.06
C THR A 54 10.29 6.36 -4.98
N LEU A 55 10.48 5.23 -5.67
CA LEU A 55 9.42 4.53 -6.37
C LEU A 55 8.95 3.34 -5.53
N ILE A 56 7.65 3.32 -5.20
CA ILE A 56 7.02 2.17 -4.53
C ILE A 56 6.11 1.43 -5.51
N GLY A 57 6.41 0.16 -5.73
CA GLY A 57 5.52 -0.78 -6.40
C GLY A 57 4.70 -1.58 -5.38
N CYS A 58 3.51 -2.01 -5.77
CA CYS A 58 2.68 -2.93 -4.99
C CYS A 58 2.10 -3.98 -5.94
N LEU A 59 2.21 -5.25 -5.55
CA LEU A 59 1.66 -6.38 -6.28
C LEU A 59 0.76 -7.17 -5.33
N LEU A 60 -0.51 -7.30 -5.71
CA LEU A 60 -1.47 -8.18 -5.08
C LEU A 60 -1.62 -9.43 -5.95
N ASP A 61 -1.23 -10.58 -5.40
CA ASP A 61 -1.49 -11.88 -5.99
C ASP A 61 -2.70 -12.49 -5.28
N MET A 62 -3.83 -12.52 -5.97
CA MET A 62 -5.07 -13.07 -5.42
C MET A 62 -5.15 -14.60 -5.50
N ASP A 63 -4.32 -15.24 -6.32
CA ASP A 63 -4.29 -16.70 -6.39
C ASP A 63 -3.51 -17.26 -5.20
N GLU A 64 -2.38 -16.63 -4.84
CA GLU A 64 -1.60 -16.97 -3.66
C GLU A 64 -2.12 -16.29 -2.38
N GLY A 65 -2.92 -15.23 -2.49
CA GLY A 65 -3.36 -14.43 -1.34
C GLY A 65 -2.22 -13.64 -0.70
N THR A 66 -1.28 -13.14 -1.51
CA THR A 66 -0.10 -12.42 -1.06
C THR A 66 -0.11 -10.96 -1.51
N LEU A 67 0.50 -10.09 -0.71
CA LEU A 67 0.81 -8.71 -1.07
C LEU A 67 2.30 -8.47 -0.92
N ARG A 68 2.95 -8.00 -1.99
CA ARG A 68 4.38 -7.66 -2.04
C ARG A 68 4.57 -6.19 -2.37
N PHE A 69 5.66 -5.63 -1.87
CA PHE A 69 6.06 -4.25 -2.17
C PHE A 69 7.44 -4.22 -2.80
N TYR A 70 7.65 -3.25 -3.68
CA TYR A 70 8.90 -3.02 -4.36
C TYR A 70 9.41 -1.63 -4.02
N HIS A 71 10.71 -1.48 -3.75
CA HIS A 71 11.37 -0.21 -3.55
C HIS A 71 12.43 -0.02 -4.64
N ASP A 72 12.26 1.01 -5.47
CA ASP A 72 13.15 1.30 -6.61
C ASP A 72 13.39 0.07 -7.50
N GLY A 73 12.34 -0.73 -7.71
CA GLY A 73 12.37 -1.95 -8.52
C GLY A 73 12.86 -3.21 -7.80
N HIS A 74 13.32 -3.11 -6.55
CA HIS A 74 13.72 -4.26 -5.75
C HIS A 74 12.57 -4.79 -4.90
N ASP A 75 12.32 -6.11 -4.98
CA ASP A 75 11.34 -6.80 -4.14
C ASP A 75 11.76 -6.71 -2.66
N LEU A 76 10.87 -6.22 -1.81
CA LEU A 76 11.07 -6.16 -0.36
C LEU A 76 10.66 -7.48 0.34
N GLY A 77 10.11 -8.42 -0.42
CA GLY A 77 9.56 -9.67 0.07
C GLY A 77 8.05 -9.61 0.30
N GLU A 78 7.53 -10.72 0.82
CA GLU A 78 6.13 -10.85 1.16
C GLU A 78 5.77 -10.04 2.39
N ALA A 79 4.92 -9.03 2.19
CA ALA A 79 4.48 -8.15 3.26
C ALA A 79 3.26 -8.71 3.99
N PHE A 80 2.34 -9.33 3.25
CA PHE A 80 1.15 -9.96 3.82
C PHE A 80 0.84 -11.26 3.10
N GLN A 81 0.39 -12.25 3.87
CA GLN A 81 -0.24 -13.48 3.40
C GLN A 81 -1.54 -13.68 4.17
N SER A 82 -2.65 -13.77 3.45
CA SER A 82 -3.96 -14.00 4.07
C SER A 82 -4.98 -14.53 3.08
N ASP A 83 -5.82 -15.46 3.51
CA ASP A 83 -6.99 -15.91 2.76
C ASP A 83 -7.93 -14.74 2.40
N THR A 84 -7.93 -13.66 3.19
CA THR A 84 -8.73 -12.47 2.90
C THR A 84 -8.29 -11.71 1.65
N LEU A 85 -7.06 -11.94 1.17
CA LEU A 85 -6.52 -11.37 -0.06
C LEU A 85 -6.83 -12.23 -1.29
N THR A 86 -7.39 -13.43 -1.11
CA THR A 86 -7.67 -14.36 -2.22
C THR A 86 -8.97 -14.06 -2.97
N CYS A 87 -9.84 -13.23 -2.39
CA CYS A 87 -11.16 -12.97 -2.96
C CYS A 87 -11.66 -11.56 -2.63
N GLY A 88 -12.59 -11.08 -3.46
CA GLY A 88 -13.26 -9.80 -3.28
C GLY A 88 -12.83 -8.74 -4.30
N SER A 89 -12.98 -7.48 -3.93
CA SER A 89 -12.58 -6.35 -4.77
C SER A 89 -11.72 -5.43 -3.93
N PHE A 90 -10.60 -4.97 -4.48
CA PHE A 90 -9.66 -4.09 -3.82
C PHE A 90 -9.50 -2.80 -4.60
N TYR A 91 -9.38 -1.70 -3.88
CA TYR A 91 -8.90 -0.44 -4.42
C TYR A 91 -7.43 -0.28 -4.07
N ILE A 92 -6.65 0.19 -5.04
CA ILE A 92 -5.33 0.72 -4.73
C ILE A 92 -5.53 2.01 -3.93
N THR A 93 -4.78 2.16 -2.84
CA THR A 93 -4.92 3.28 -1.93
C THR A 93 -3.57 3.88 -1.60
N ALA A 94 -3.54 5.21 -1.52
CA ALA A 94 -2.40 5.98 -1.07
C ALA A 94 -2.88 7.04 -0.07
N THR A 95 -2.10 7.27 0.99
CA THR A 95 -2.29 8.38 1.91
C THR A 95 -1.02 9.21 1.92
N PHE A 96 -1.17 10.51 2.11
CA PHE A 96 -0.06 11.46 2.14
C PHE A 96 -0.08 12.18 3.48
N GLY A 97 1.11 12.35 4.05
CA GLY A 97 1.25 13.11 5.29
C GLY A 97 1.02 14.60 5.04
N GLN A 98 0.70 15.33 6.11
CA GLN A 98 0.75 16.80 6.05
C GLN A 98 2.15 17.25 5.60
N GLY A 99 2.21 18.13 4.60
CA GLY A 99 3.46 18.63 4.03
C GLY A 99 4.10 17.74 2.96
N SER A 100 3.47 16.63 2.57
CA SER A 100 3.88 15.89 1.36
C SER A 100 3.65 16.75 0.12
N VAL A 101 4.70 16.98 -0.68
CA VAL A 101 4.67 17.76 -1.92
C VAL A 101 5.27 16.91 -3.04
N GLY A 102 4.64 16.93 -4.22
CA GLY A 102 5.21 16.33 -5.43
C GLY A 102 5.04 14.81 -5.56
N SER A 103 4.22 14.17 -4.73
CA SER A 103 3.90 12.75 -4.89
C SER A 103 2.98 12.54 -6.10
N THR A 104 3.38 11.65 -7.01
CA THR A 104 2.57 11.20 -8.14
C THR A 104 2.08 9.77 -7.90
N PHE A 105 0.98 9.42 -8.55
CA PHE A 105 0.44 8.07 -8.53
C PHE A 105 0.22 7.61 -9.97
N GLU A 106 0.90 6.55 -10.36
CA GLU A 106 0.89 6.02 -11.72
C GLU A 106 0.24 4.62 -11.72
N LEU A 107 -0.82 4.45 -12.51
CA LEU A 107 -1.55 3.19 -12.67
C LEU A 107 -1.15 2.43 -13.96
N SER A 108 -0.13 2.92 -14.66
CA SER A 108 0.24 2.42 -15.98
C SER A 108 1.74 2.56 -16.23
N GLN A 109 2.36 1.51 -16.76
CA GLN A 109 3.43 1.72 -17.73
C GLN A 109 2.81 2.04 -19.09
N PRO A 110 3.47 2.81 -19.99
CA PRO A 110 3.11 2.75 -21.40
C PRO A 110 3.15 1.29 -21.88
N PRO A 111 2.31 0.89 -22.85
CA PRO A 111 2.21 -0.50 -23.27
C PRO A 111 3.60 -1.05 -23.60
N VAL A 112 3.98 -2.14 -22.92
CA VAL A 112 5.12 -2.96 -23.33
C VAL A 112 4.79 -3.43 -24.75
N LYS A 113 5.49 -2.87 -25.74
CA LYS A 113 5.45 -3.42 -27.10
C LYS A 113 6.12 -4.78 -27.02
N LEU A 114 5.30 -5.83 -26.99
CA LEU A 114 5.72 -7.20 -27.29
C LEU A 114 6.10 -7.31 -28.77
#